data_AF-A0A117LCR1-F1
#
_entry.id   AF-A0A117LCR1-F1
#
_cell.length_a   1.000
_cell.length_b   1.000
_cell.length_c   1.000
_cell.angle_alpha   90.00
_cell.angle_beta   90.00
_cell.angle_gamma   90.00
#
_symmetry.space_group_name_H-M   'P 1'
#
loop_
_entity.id
_entity.type
_entity.pdbx_description
1 polymer ?
#
loop_
_entity_poly.entity_id
_entity_poly.type
_entity_poly.pdbx_seq_one_letter_code
_entity_poly.pdbx_strand_id
1 'polypeptide(L)' 'MEDVLALMSATLMARREFPDIPLITMSMGSLGSITRIAGWLFGSDLTFAVGVASSAPGQIPADELREVYKLLYSLYLNE' A
#
# COMPACT_ATOMS: atom_id res chain seq x y z
N MET A 1 8.52 -0.28 13.67
CA MET A 1 8.89 -0.10 12.24
C MET A 1 9.28 -1.43 11.64
N GLU A 2 10.04 -2.27 12.37
CA GLU A 2 10.36 -3.64 11.98
C GLU A 2 9.16 -4.43 11.43
N ASP A 3 8.01 -4.45 12.13
CA ASP A 3 6.83 -5.20 11.65
C ASP A 3 6.28 -4.69 10.30
N VAL A 4 6.40 -3.38 10.04
CA VAL A 4 6.01 -2.79 8.76
C VAL A 4 6.94 -3.24 7.64
N LEU A 5 8.25 -3.23 7.90
CA LEU A 5 9.26 -3.71 6.95
C LEU A 5 9.16 -5.21 6.71
N ALA A 6 8.88 -5.98 7.76
CA ALA A 6 8.65 -7.42 7.68
C ALA A 6 7.46 -7.74 6.76
N LEU A 7 6.35 -6.99 6.91
CA LEU A 7 5.21 -7.16 6.02
C LEU A 7 5.57 -6.81 4.57
N MET A 8 6.17 -5.65 4.30
CA MET A 8 6.52 -5.26 2.92
C MET A 8 7.51 -6.25 2.27
N SER A 9 8.43 -6.79 3.05
CA SER A 9 9.35 -7.84 2.60
C SER A 9 8.61 -9.14 2.27
N ALA A 10 7.64 -9.54 3.10
CA ALA A 10 6.80 -10.70 2.83
C ALA A 10 5.93 -10.51 1.58
N THR A 11 5.35 -9.31 1.39
CA THR A 11 4.61 -8.96 0.16
C THR A 11 5.47 -9.12 -1.08
N LEU A 12 6.71 -8.60 -1.06
CA LEU A 12 7.63 -8.70 -2.19
C LEU A 12 8.07 -10.14 -2.46
N MET A 13 8.31 -10.92 -1.40
CA MET A 13 8.59 -12.35 -1.52
C MET A 13 7.43 -13.08 -2.20
N ALA A 14 6.20 -12.89 -1.71
CA ALA A 14 5.01 -13.54 -2.25
C ALA A 14 4.74 -13.14 -3.71
N ARG A 15 4.91 -11.85 -4.07
CA ARG A 15 4.79 -11.41 -5.47
C ARG A 15 5.79 -12.10 -6.39
N ARG A 16 7.03 -12.31 -5.94
CA ARG A 16 8.05 -13.00 -6.75
C ARG A 16 7.75 -14.49 -6.92
N GLU A 17 7.20 -15.12 -5.89
CA GLU A 17 6.85 -16.54 -5.91
C GLU A 17 5.57 -16.82 -6.70
N PHE A 18 4.58 -15.92 -6.61
CA PHE A 18 3.27 -16.05 -7.25
C PHE A 18 2.95 -14.83 -8.12
N PRO A 19 3.65 -14.64 -9.26
CA PRO A 19 3.55 -13.42 -10.06
C PRO A 19 2.14 -13.16 -10.63
N ASP A 20 1.38 -14.22 -10.92
CA ASP A 20 0.07 -14.13 -11.56
C ASP A 20 -1.11 -14.11 -10.58
N ILE A 21 -0.84 -14.23 -9.27
CA ILE A 21 -1.89 -14.21 -8.24
C ILE A 21 -2.04 -12.78 -7.71
N PRO A 22 -3.25 -12.19 -7.73
CA PRO A 22 -3.45 -10.89 -7.13
C PRO A 22 -3.21 -10.92 -5.61
N LEU A 23 -2.50 -9.92 -5.10
CA LEU A 23 -2.14 -9.79 -3.69
C LEU A 23 -2.70 -8.48 -3.13
N ILE A 24 -3.25 -8.56 -1.92
CA ILE A 24 -3.63 -7.40 -1.15
C ILE A 24 -3.01 -7.55 0.23
N THR A 25 -2.13 -6.62 0.59
CA THR A 25 -1.45 -6.63 1.89
C THR A 25 -1.47 -5.24 2.51
N MET A 26 -1.63 -5.17 3.82
CA MET A 26 -1.45 -3.92 4.56
C MET A 26 -1.05 -4.19 6.00
N SER A 27 -0.22 -3.32 6.54
CA SER A 27 0.01 -3.21 7.97
C SER A 27 -1.02 -2.21 8.50
N MET A 28 -1.73 -2.58 9.57
CA MET A 28 -2.79 -1.75 10.13
C MET A 28 -2.23 -0.70 11.11
N GLY A 29 -3.10 0.23 11.52
CA GLY A 29 -2.73 1.29 12.47
C GLY A 29 -1.92 2.40 11.83
N SER A 30 -1.64 3.45 12.62
CA SER A 30 -0.97 4.66 12.14
C SER A 30 0.42 4.38 11.57
N LEU A 31 1.18 3.47 12.19
CA LEU A 31 2.51 3.09 11.72
C LEU A 31 2.47 2.37 10.36
N GLY A 32 1.43 1.57 10.13
CA GLY A 32 1.25 0.80 8.89
C GLY A 32 0.74 1.61 7.70
N SER A 33 0.36 2.88 7.89
CA SER A 33 -0.17 3.75 6.82
C SER A 33 0.71 3.80 5.58
N ILE A 34 2.04 3.74 5.75
CA ILE A 34 2.99 3.71 4.62
C ILE A 34 2.78 2.50 3.70
N THR A 35 2.34 1.36 4.23
CA THR A 35 2.04 0.16 3.41
C THR A 35 0.81 0.36 2.53
N ARG A 36 -0.15 1.20 2.95
CA ARG A 36 -1.30 1.58 2.11
C ARG A 36 -0.90 2.57 1.02
N ILE A 37 0.13 3.37 1.25
CA ILE A 37 0.65 4.38 0.31
C ILE A 37 1.57 3.73 -0.73
N ALA A 38 2.54 2.95 -0.28
CA ALA A 38 3.65 2.49 -1.10
C ALA A 38 3.70 0.96 -1.28
N GLY A 39 2.73 0.21 -0.74
CA GLY A 39 2.71 -1.25 -0.84
C GLY A 39 2.64 -1.78 -2.28
N TRP A 40 2.15 -0.98 -3.22
CA TRP A 40 2.12 -1.32 -4.65
C TRP A 40 3.53 -1.50 -5.24
N LEU A 41 4.54 -0.77 -4.74
CA LEU A 41 5.94 -0.95 -5.14
C LEU A 41 6.49 -2.33 -4.76
N PHE A 42 5.87 -2.99 -3.77
CA PHE A 42 6.26 -4.29 -3.25
C PHE A 42 5.35 -5.42 -3.74
N GLY A 43 4.35 -5.10 -4.57
CA GLY A 43 3.49 -6.08 -5.23
C GLY A 43 2.09 -6.23 -4.66
N SER A 44 1.62 -5.34 -3.76
CA SER A 44 0.21 -5.27 -3.38
C SER A 44 -0.59 -4.57 -4.47
N ASP A 45 -1.50 -5.28 -5.14
CA ASP A 45 -2.23 -4.76 -6.31
C ASP A 45 -3.36 -3.80 -5.94
N LEU A 46 -3.89 -3.90 -4.72
CA LEU A 46 -4.91 -3.01 -4.19
C LEU A 46 -4.56 -2.49 -2.80
N THR A 47 -5.18 -1.35 -2.46
CA THR A 47 -5.13 -0.73 -1.13
C THR A 47 -6.54 -0.32 -0.70
N PHE A 48 -6.75 -0.17 0.60
CA PHE A 48 -8.02 0.27 1.18
C PHE A 48 -7.88 1.68 1.74
N ALA A 49 -8.83 2.54 1.38
CA ALA A 49 -8.92 3.94 1.77
C ALA A 49 -10.33 4.28 2.30
N VAL A 50 -10.45 5.39 3.04
CA VAL A 50 -11.73 5.87 3.56
C VAL A 50 -12.50 6.62 2.48
N GLY A 51 -13.67 6.11 2.11
CA GLY A 51 -14.61 6.83 1.24
C GLY A 51 -15.59 7.71 2.02
N VAL A 52 -16.23 7.17 3.06
CA VAL A 52 -17.20 7.90 3.90
C VAL A 52 -16.85 7.76 5.38
N ALA A 53 -16.66 6.51 5.85
CA ALA A 53 -16.27 6.21 7.21
C ALA A 53 -15.15 5.18 7.22
N SER A 54 -14.24 5.30 8.20
CA SER A 54 -13.15 4.34 8.36
C SER A 54 -13.68 2.99 8.81
N SER A 55 -13.25 1.92 8.14
CA SER A 55 -13.57 0.54 8.49
C SER A 55 -12.42 -0.18 9.21
N ALA A 56 -11.21 0.42 9.23
CA ALA A 56 -10.05 -0.16 9.91
C ALA A 56 -9.06 0.93 10.39
N PRO A 57 -8.30 0.68 11.48
CA PRO A 57 -7.28 1.63 11.95
C PRO A 57 -6.21 1.93 10.90
N GLY A 58 -5.86 3.21 10.76
CA GLY A 58 -4.82 3.68 9.84
C GLY A 58 -5.26 3.78 8.38
N GLN A 59 -6.56 3.78 8.07
CA GLN A 59 -7.03 4.11 6.73
C GLN A 59 -6.88 5.61 6.45
N ILE A 60 -6.44 5.93 5.24
CA ILE A 60 -6.25 7.30 4.73
C ILE A 60 -7.49 7.66 3.89
N PRO A 61 -7.99 8.90 3.93
CA PRO A 61 -9.03 9.37 3.01
C PRO A 61 -8.66 9.10 1.55
N ALA A 62 -9.62 8.62 0.76
CA ALA A 62 -9.39 8.23 -0.62
C ALA A 62 -8.88 9.39 -1.48
N ASP A 63 -9.38 10.60 -1.26
CA ASP A 63 -8.94 11.79 -2.00
C ASP A 63 -7.50 12.19 -1.66
N GLU A 64 -7.11 12.14 -0.39
CA GLU A 64 -5.72 12.38 0.02
C GLU A 64 -4.77 11.33 -0.56
N LEU A 65 -5.16 10.05 -0.51
CA LEU A 65 -4.34 8.97 -1.05
C LEU A 65 -4.17 9.10 -2.58
N ARG A 66 -5.22 9.55 -3.29
CA ARG A 66 -5.14 9.86 -4.72
C ARG A 66 -4.15 10.98 -5.02
N GLU A 67 -4.11 12.06 -4.23
CA GLU A 67 -3.14 13.13 -4.43
C GLU A 67 -1.69 12.63 -4.22
N VAL A 68 -1.47 11.81 -3.19
CA VAL A 68 -0.16 11.17 -2.97
C VAL A 68 0.22 10.28 -4.16
N TYR A 69 -0.73 9.51 -4.70
CA TYR A 69 -0.46 8.63 -5.84
C TYR A 69 -0.16 9.40 -7.11
N LYS A 70 -0.85 10.52 -7.37
CA LYS A 70 -0.52 11.41 -8.50
C LYS A 70 0.93 11.86 -8.42
N LEU A 71 1.38 12.31 -7.24
CA LEU A 71 2.77 12.71 -7.03
C LEU A 71 3.74 11.53 -7.26
N LEU A 72 3.51 10.40 -6.60
CA LEU A 72 4.41 9.24 -6.70
C LEU A 72 4.49 8.69 -8.13
N TYR A 73 3.36 8.58 -8.82
CA TYR A 73 3.33 8.17 -10.23
C TYR A 73 4.03 9.20 -11.12
N SER A 74 3.86 10.50 -10.87
CA SER A 74 4.58 11.52 -11.63
C SER A 74 6.10 11.48 -11.43
N LEU A 75 6.58 10.93 -10.32
CA LEU A 75 8.03 10.77 -10.07
C LEU A 75 8.57 9.43 -10.57
N TYR A 76 7.74 8.38 -10.54
CA TYR A 76 8.17 7.00 -10.78
C TYR A 76 7.88 6.51 -12.21
N LEU A 77 6.84 7.04 -12.86
CA LEU A 77 6.40 6.62 -14.20
C LEU A 77 6.70 7.64 -15.31
N ASN A 78 7.17 8.85 -14.97
CA ASN A 78 7.57 9.86 -15.96
C ASN A 78 9.03 9.68 -16.43
N GLU A 79 9.46 8.44 -16.68
CA GLU A 79 10.55 8.20 -17.63
C GLU A 79 10.00 8.23 -19.07
#